data_AF-A0A6H3NMB4-F1
#
_entry.id   AF-A0A6H3NMB4-F1
#
_cell.length_a   1.000
_cell.length_b   1.000
_cell.length_c   1.000
_cell.angle_alpha   90.00
_cell.angle_beta   90.00
_cell.angle_gamma   90.00
#
_symmetry.space_group_name_H-M   'P 1'
#
loop_
_entity.id
_entity.type
_entity.pdbx_description
1 polymer ?
#
loop_
_entity_poly.entity_id
_entity_poly.type
_entity_poly.pdbx_seq_one_letter_code
_entity_poly.pdbx_strand_id
1 'polypeptide(L)'
;MVFLSSLHLHKFLIILCFVFISSLEAVPVFRIVVDPGHGGIAKDPKGQHGDKYDSVTQTYLETYKQGTEHGNITERKVVLDLAKEVHKILKLTETEAGWKEFEGYLKLFSKKTDFQRVVLESKLTRESSFDDDPSSEDPNAAYRLYDFPDPKTGVRRKGRLSKINELKPHLVLSLHLNPASKGQTGGMGAVLTPGYKTFSKLKKISEKKSSANSFTNGPWSEWLIFQSGWSKLENAIADTWIYFHGYWSKKNGKDTDLSKFEGYRQNMVSWRYADDPNWEKQIGKPGPYATTHESFSETGKFWEREKGKKEEWRREGGKEGFGGDNHYVTKELMRFVQYGLPVQLKEKDSPYPELGPIQKPYISTYSLPTYTNALCAFIEIGYVNRSRDMKYLTVNKKETAISLAVGIYSLFVGLDVKKNASLPYLPKGKKVNWERYETYFDDVL
;
A
#
# COMPACT_ATOMS: atom_id res chain seq x y z
N MET A 1 -30.06 2.34 88.22
CA MET A 1 -28.96 1.37 88.09
C MET A 1 -28.64 1.27 86.60
N VAL A 2 -27.50 1.83 86.15
CA VAL A 2 -26.28 1.07 85.75
C VAL A 2 -26.55 0.34 84.41
N PHE A 3 -25.90 0.54 83.25
CA PHE A 3 -24.66 1.21 82.81
C PHE A 3 -24.70 1.43 81.27
N LEU A 4 -23.81 2.33 80.80
CA LEU A 4 -23.21 2.57 79.46
C LEU A 4 -22.95 1.29 78.60
N SER A 5 -22.71 1.23 77.28
CA SER A 5 -22.31 2.16 76.19
C SER A 5 -22.19 1.37 74.85
N SER A 6 -22.32 2.05 73.71
CA SER A 6 -21.46 1.99 72.49
C SER A 6 -22.31 2.25 71.24
N LEU A 7 -22.41 3.51 70.84
CA LEU A 7 -21.57 4.17 69.82
C LEU A 7 -21.58 3.48 68.44
N HIS A 8 -22.34 4.10 67.54
CA HIS A 8 -21.95 4.42 66.17
C HIS A 8 -20.73 3.70 65.59
N LEU A 9 -20.92 2.58 64.88
CA LEU A 9 -19.92 2.13 63.91
C LEU A 9 -20.48 1.18 62.83
N HIS A 10 -21.71 1.39 62.35
CA HIS A 10 -22.32 0.51 61.33
C HIS A 10 -22.80 1.25 60.06
N LYS A 11 -22.38 2.51 59.86
CA LYS A 11 -22.74 3.30 58.66
C LYS A 11 -21.55 3.89 57.90
N PHE A 12 -20.36 3.31 58.02
CA PHE A 12 -19.15 3.87 57.41
C PHE A 12 -18.19 2.85 56.78
N LEU A 13 -18.69 1.73 56.25
CA LEU A 13 -17.84 0.76 55.57
C LEU A 13 -18.49 0.05 54.38
N ILE A 14 -19.31 0.76 53.59
CA ILE A 14 -19.70 0.34 52.22
C ILE A 14 -19.55 1.53 51.26
N ILE A 15 -18.51 2.35 51.47
CA ILE A 15 -18.07 3.38 50.55
C ILE A 15 -16.54 3.40 50.61
N LEU A 16 -15.87 2.35 50.15
CA LEU A 16 -14.46 2.43 49.71
C LEU A 16 -13.91 1.15 49.04
N CYS A 17 -14.74 0.35 48.36
CA CYS A 17 -14.25 -0.77 47.54
C CYS A 17 -14.76 -0.71 46.09
N PHE A 18 -15.12 0.47 45.58
CA PHE A 18 -14.83 0.79 44.18
C PHE A 18 -13.35 1.17 44.10
N VAL A 19 -12.49 0.19 44.38
CA VAL A 19 -11.15 0.23 43.84
C VAL A 19 -11.36 0.30 42.34
N PHE A 20 -11.03 1.46 41.78
CA PHE A 20 -10.75 1.60 40.36
C PHE A 20 -9.75 0.50 40.01
N ILE A 21 -10.27 -0.66 39.57
CA ILE A 21 -9.53 -1.55 38.70
C ILE A 21 -9.52 -0.77 37.39
N SER A 22 -8.65 0.25 37.32
CA SER A 22 -8.10 0.72 36.08
C SER A 22 -7.38 -0.50 35.54
N SER A 23 -8.08 -1.33 34.77
CA SER A 23 -7.43 -2.30 33.91
C SER A 23 -6.40 -1.49 33.14
N LEU A 24 -5.11 -1.73 33.42
CA LEU A 24 -4.03 -1.34 32.55
C LEU A 24 -4.25 -2.11 31.25
N GLU A 25 -5.21 -1.66 30.44
CA GLU A 25 -5.38 -2.13 29.09
C GLU A 25 -4.09 -1.78 28.37
N ALA A 26 -3.41 -2.81 27.88
CA ALA A 26 -2.20 -2.63 27.10
C ALA A 26 -2.51 -1.70 25.92
N VAL A 27 -1.69 -0.68 25.73
CA VAL A 27 -1.85 0.26 24.62
C VAL A 27 -1.79 -0.54 23.31
N PRO A 28 -2.84 -0.51 22.46
CA PRO A 28 -2.86 -1.28 21.21
C PRO A 28 -1.69 -0.90 20.30
N VAL A 29 -1.04 -1.90 19.71
CA VAL A 29 0.10 -1.73 18.81
C VAL A 29 -0.29 -2.12 17.40
N PHE A 30 -0.06 -1.22 16.44
CA PHE A 30 -0.25 -1.48 15.02
C PHE A 30 1.06 -1.27 14.28
N ARG A 31 1.49 -2.28 13.52
CA ARG A 31 2.65 -2.25 12.62
C ARG A 31 2.32 -1.57 11.29
N ILE A 32 3.12 -0.59 10.90
CA ILE A 32 3.02 0.16 9.65
C ILE A 32 4.36 0.14 8.94
N VAL A 33 4.32 -0.12 7.63
CA VAL A 33 5.49 0.08 6.78
C VAL A 33 5.25 1.29 5.90
N VAL A 34 6.18 2.25 5.96
CA VAL A 34 6.21 3.41 5.06
C VAL A 34 7.23 3.11 3.97
N ASP A 35 6.74 3.01 2.74
CA ASP A 35 7.46 2.50 1.58
C ASP A 35 7.66 3.63 0.55
N PRO A 36 8.76 4.39 0.62
CA PRO A 36 9.07 5.37 -0.41
C PRO A 36 9.44 4.65 -1.72
N GLY A 37 8.68 4.94 -2.78
CA GLY A 37 8.84 4.38 -4.13
C GLY A 37 10.27 4.48 -4.66
N HIS A 38 10.66 3.52 -5.49
CA HIS A 38 11.97 3.49 -6.17
C HIS A 38 13.15 3.46 -5.19
N GLY A 39 14.24 4.17 -5.51
CA GLY A 39 15.44 4.29 -4.68
C GLY A 39 16.73 4.18 -5.49
N GLY A 40 16.74 3.33 -6.51
CA GLY A 40 17.89 3.11 -7.40
C GLY A 40 17.82 3.91 -8.71
N ILE A 41 18.54 3.41 -9.73
CA ILE A 41 18.70 4.02 -11.06
C ILE A 41 18.56 2.98 -12.19
N ALA A 42 18.03 3.38 -13.34
CA ALA A 42 18.02 2.58 -14.55
C ALA A 42 19.44 2.56 -15.15
N LYS A 43 20.14 1.43 -15.01
CA LYS A 43 21.52 1.24 -15.47
C LYS A 43 21.61 -0.02 -16.34
N ASP A 44 22.41 0.04 -17.39
CA ASP A 44 22.74 -1.11 -18.23
C ASP A 44 24.02 -1.83 -17.74
N PRO A 45 24.13 -3.16 -17.94
CA PRO A 45 23.15 -4.03 -18.59
C PRO A 45 22.01 -4.46 -17.66
N LYS A 46 20.79 -4.61 -18.21
CA LYS A 46 19.61 -5.14 -17.48
C LYS A 46 19.91 -6.42 -16.69
N GLY A 47 20.68 -7.34 -17.27
CA GLY A 47 21.03 -8.62 -16.64
C GLY A 47 21.81 -8.48 -15.33
N GLN A 48 22.39 -7.32 -15.04
CA GLN A 48 23.12 -7.04 -13.80
C GLN A 48 22.37 -6.05 -12.90
N HIS A 49 21.82 -4.99 -13.49
CA HIS A 49 21.26 -3.87 -12.75
C HIS A 49 19.74 -3.79 -12.80
N GLY A 50 19.06 -4.76 -13.41
CA GLY A 50 17.61 -4.77 -13.53
C GLY A 50 16.85 -4.95 -12.21
N ASP A 51 15.54 -5.06 -12.35
CA ASP A 51 14.60 -5.36 -11.29
C ASP A 51 13.82 -6.64 -11.62
N LYS A 52 13.15 -7.22 -10.62
CA LYS A 52 12.39 -8.47 -10.76
C LYS A 52 13.25 -9.64 -11.28
N TYR A 53 14.18 -10.10 -10.45
CA TYR A 53 15.00 -11.27 -10.77
C TYR A 53 14.15 -12.53 -10.85
N ASP A 54 14.24 -13.24 -11.96
CA ASP A 54 13.54 -14.49 -12.20
C ASP A 54 14.51 -15.67 -12.06
N SER A 55 14.19 -16.63 -11.18
CA SER A 55 15.01 -17.83 -11.01
C SER A 55 14.93 -18.79 -12.19
N VAL A 56 13.88 -18.71 -13.02
CA VAL A 56 13.70 -19.60 -14.18
C VAL A 56 14.66 -19.20 -15.31
N THR A 57 14.65 -17.92 -15.69
CA THR A 57 15.52 -17.37 -16.74
C THR A 57 16.89 -16.92 -16.21
N GLN A 58 17.10 -16.98 -14.89
CA GLN A 58 18.32 -16.58 -14.19
C GLN A 58 18.76 -15.14 -14.50
N THR A 59 17.81 -14.25 -14.79
CA THR A 59 18.06 -12.86 -15.16
C THR A 59 16.97 -11.93 -14.65
N TYR A 60 17.18 -10.63 -14.81
CA TYR A 60 16.17 -9.62 -14.49
C TYR A 60 15.20 -9.44 -15.66
N LEU A 61 13.90 -9.50 -15.36
CA LEU A 61 12.87 -9.37 -16.39
C LEU A 61 12.71 -7.93 -16.86
N GLU A 62 12.94 -6.95 -15.99
CA GLU A 62 12.78 -5.52 -16.29
C GLU A 62 14.05 -4.70 -16.00
N THR A 63 14.22 -3.59 -16.71
CA THR A 63 15.13 -2.53 -16.28
C THR A 63 14.63 -1.93 -14.97
N TYR A 64 15.55 -1.57 -14.07
CA TYR A 64 15.15 -0.95 -12.81
C TYR A 64 14.35 0.34 -13.04
N LYS A 65 13.21 0.45 -12.38
CA LYS A 65 12.33 1.62 -12.46
C LYS A 65 12.82 2.67 -11.46
N GLN A 66 13.55 3.67 -11.93
CA GLN A 66 14.13 4.73 -11.08
C GLN A 66 13.13 5.79 -10.58
N GLY A 67 11.90 5.77 -11.11
CA GLY A 67 10.88 6.79 -10.88
C GLY A 67 10.95 7.92 -11.90
N THR A 68 9.99 8.84 -11.82
CA THR A 68 9.91 10.00 -12.72
C THR A 68 10.86 11.13 -12.29
N GLU A 69 11.32 11.92 -13.26
CA GLU A 69 12.24 13.04 -13.04
C GLU A 69 11.78 14.28 -13.81
N HIS A 70 12.00 15.47 -13.24
CA HIS A 70 11.75 16.75 -13.91
C HIS A 70 12.78 17.79 -13.47
N GLY A 71 13.71 18.12 -14.37
CA GLY A 71 14.86 18.97 -14.03
C GLY A 71 15.73 18.29 -12.97
N ASN A 72 15.97 18.96 -11.85
CA ASN A 72 16.71 18.44 -10.71
C ASN A 72 15.82 17.73 -9.66
N ILE A 73 14.51 17.66 -9.89
CA ILE A 73 13.57 17.01 -8.98
C ILE A 73 13.41 15.55 -9.40
N THR A 74 13.69 14.63 -8.47
CA THR A 74 13.55 13.20 -8.69
C THR A 74 12.51 12.63 -7.74
N GLU A 75 11.65 11.74 -8.24
CA GLU A 75 10.64 11.08 -7.42
C GLU A 75 11.26 10.39 -6.21
N ARG A 76 12.32 9.60 -6.43
CA ARG A 76 13.01 8.82 -5.38
C ARG A 76 13.44 9.68 -4.19
N LYS A 77 13.82 10.94 -4.41
CA LYS A 77 14.21 11.88 -3.34
C LYS A 77 12.99 12.47 -2.64
N VAL A 78 12.04 13.01 -3.40
CA VAL A 78 10.84 13.65 -2.85
C VAL A 78 10.04 12.69 -1.97
N VAL A 79 9.82 11.45 -2.44
CA VAL A 79 9.04 10.46 -1.67
C VAL A 79 9.81 9.91 -0.48
N LEU A 80 11.15 9.80 -0.55
CA LEU A 80 11.98 9.43 0.59
C LEU A 80 11.89 10.47 1.70
N ASP A 81 12.04 11.74 1.33
CA ASP A 81 11.99 12.86 2.26
C ASP A 81 10.62 12.96 2.95
N LEU A 82 9.53 12.75 2.21
CA LEU A 82 8.19 12.71 2.78
C LEU A 82 8.00 11.49 3.69
N ALA A 83 8.46 10.31 3.26
CA ALA A 83 8.37 9.08 4.05
C ALA A 83 9.10 9.20 5.39
N LYS A 84 10.31 9.78 5.42
CA LYS A 84 11.06 10.07 6.64
C LYS A 84 10.28 10.97 7.59
N GLU A 85 9.62 12.01 7.06
CA GLU A 85 8.80 12.90 7.90
C GLU A 85 7.55 12.18 8.42
N VAL A 86 6.86 11.39 7.60
CA VAL A 86 5.72 10.56 8.06
C VAL A 86 6.15 9.62 9.17
N HIS A 87 7.26 8.91 8.98
CA HIS A 87 7.84 8.00 9.97
C HIS A 87 8.12 8.72 11.29
N LYS A 88 8.74 9.91 11.24
CA LYS A 88 9.00 10.75 12.42
C LYS A 88 7.71 11.13 13.16
N ILE A 89 6.64 11.50 12.46
CA ILE A 89 5.36 11.83 13.09
C ILE A 89 4.71 10.59 13.71
N LEU A 90 4.75 9.43 13.05
CA LEU A 90 4.22 8.18 13.59
C LEU A 90 4.97 7.75 14.86
N LYS A 91 6.31 7.97 14.90
CA LYS A 91 7.16 7.68 16.06
C LYS A 91 6.76 8.42 17.34
N LEU A 92 6.07 9.56 17.22
CA LEU A 92 5.53 10.26 18.39
C LEU A 92 4.58 9.39 19.22
N THR A 93 3.88 8.44 18.58
CA THR A 93 2.92 7.57 19.27
C THR A 93 3.57 6.53 20.21
N GLU A 94 4.89 6.30 20.10
CA GLU A 94 5.61 5.28 20.87
C GLU A 94 5.90 5.69 22.33
N THR A 95 5.82 6.98 22.66
CA THR A 95 6.11 7.51 24.00
C THR A 95 4.95 8.35 24.54
N GLU A 96 4.88 8.57 25.85
CA GLU A 96 3.84 9.42 26.45
C GLU A 96 3.99 10.89 26.06
N ALA A 97 5.21 11.41 26.11
CA ALA A 97 5.50 12.78 25.71
C ALA A 97 5.20 13.01 24.23
N GLY A 98 5.64 12.09 23.36
CA GLY A 98 5.32 12.15 21.94
C GLY A 98 3.82 12.01 21.68
N TRP A 99 3.11 11.17 22.43
CA TRP A 99 1.66 11.03 22.30
C TRP A 99 0.94 12.35 22.58
N LYS A 100 1.41 13.16 23.55
CA LYS A 100 0.85 14.50 23.79
C LYS A 100 1.06 15.46 22.62
N GLU A 101 2.20 15.37 21.94
CA GLU A 101 2.41 16.12 20.69
C GLU A 101 1.47 15.62 19.59
N PHE A 102 1.33 14.30 19.43
CA PHE A 102 0.46 13.71 18.42
C PHE A 102 -1.03 14.02 18.66
N GLU A 103 -1.49 14.03 19.91
CA GLU A 103 -2.83 14.51 20.30
C GLU A 103 -3.05 15.97 19.87
N GLY A 104 -2.02 16.81 19.94
CA GLY A 104 -2.04 18.18 19.40
C GLY A 104 -2.40 18.19 17.93
N TYR A 105 -1.80 17.30 17.13
CA TYR A 105 -2.16 17.14 15.72
C TYR A 105 -3.59 16.62 15.56
N LEU A 106 -4.02 15.61 16.31
CA LEU A 106 -5.41 15.08 16.24
C LEU A 106 -6.47 16.16 16.50
N LYS A 107 -6.23 17.07 17.45
CA LYS A 107 -7.13 18.19 17.78
C LYS A 107 -7.31 19.18 16.65
N LEU A 108 -6.37 19.30 15.72
CA LEU A 108 -6.54 20.13 14.53
C LEU A 108 -7.67 19.59 13.65
N PHE A 109 -7.76 18.26 13.54
CA PHE A 109 -8.68 17.56 12.64
C PHE A 109 -10.01 17.16 13.29
N SER A 110 -10.04 16.93 14.60
CA SER A 110 -11.19 16.34 15.28
C SER A 110 -11.97 17.29 16.17
N LYS A 111 -13.28 17.07 16.29
CA LYS A 111 -14.12 17.76 17.28
C LYS A 111 -13.86 17.30 18.71
N LYS A 112 -13.29 16.10 18.88
CA LYS A 112 -12.96 15.54 20.19
C LYS A 112 -11.70 16.17 20.75
N THR A 113 -11.58 16.12 22.06
CA THR A 113 -10.40 16.59 22.81
C THR A 113 -9.66 15.45 23.49
N ASP A 114 -10.28 14.28 23.59
CA ASP A 114 -9.77 13.01 24.09
C ASP A 114 -9.61 11.99 22.95
N PHE A 115 -8.52 11.23 22.98
CA PHE A 115 -8.17 10.27 21.94
C PHE A 115 -7.67 8.96 22.57
N GLN A 116 -8.05 7.83 21.97
CA GLN A 116 -7.52 6.54 22.38
C GLN A 116 -6.03 6.48 22.02
N ARG A 117 -5.18 6.28 23.03
CA ARG A 117 -3.76 6.05 22.80
C ARG A 117 -3.54 4.72 22.08
N VAL A 118 -2.68 4.75 21.06
CA VAL A 118 -2.19 3.58 20.33
C VAL A 118 -0.71 3.78 20.04
N VAL A 119 0.00 2.69 19.77
CA VAL A 119 1.36 2.72 19.23
C VAL A 119 1.28 2.37 17.74
N LEU A 120 1.71 3.30 16.90
CA LEU A 120 1.86 3.14 15.46
C LEU A 120 3.34 2.80 15.17
N GLU A 121 3.71 1.55 15.39
CA GLU A 121 5.07 1.07 15.16
C GLU A 121 5.38 1.13 13.66
N SER A 122 6.16 2.14 13.27
CA SER A 122 6.48 2.38 11.87
C SER A 122 7.90 1.96 11.51
N LYS A 123 8.08 1.45 10.29
CA LYS A 123 9.38 1.11 9.69
C LYS A 123 9.46 1.66 8.27
N LEU A 124 10.65 2.10 7.84
CA LEU A 124 10.93 2.51 6.46
C LEU A 124 11.47 1.32 5.66
N THR A 125 11.07 1.18 4.39
CA THR A 125 11.66 0.16 3.51
C THR A 125 13.05 0.54 3.00
N ARG A 126 13.37 1.84 3.03
CA ARG A 126 14.70 2.40 2.75
C ARG A 126 14.88 3.74 3.44
N GLU A 127 16.12 4.05 3.81
CA GLU A 127 16.52 5.32 4.42
C GLU A 127 17.45 6.15 3.52
N SER A 128 17.86 5.59 2.39
CA SER A 128 18.73 6.20 1.39
C SER A 128 18.14 6.03 -0.02
N SER A 129 18.74 6.71 -0.99
CA SER A 129 18.60 6.49 -2.43
C SER A 129 19.97 6.40 -3.10
N PHE A 130 19.98 6.17 -4.41
CA PHE A 130 21.13 6.31 -5.28
C PHE A 130 21.84 7.66 -5.10
N ASP A 131 21.11 8.72 -4.75
CA ASP A 131 21.66 10.08 -4.62
C ASP A 131 22.62 10.21 -3.41
N ASP A 132 22.53 9.31 -2.43
CA ASP A 132 23.41 9.29 -1.24
C ASP A 132 24.73 8.55 -1.49
N ASP A 133 24.73 7.55 -2.37
CA ASP A 133 25.93 6.81 -2.79
C ASP A 133 25.85 6.44 -4.28
N PRO A 134 26.14 7.40 -5.18
CA PRO A 134 26.11 7.16 -6.62
C PRO A 134 27.27 6.27 -7.11
N SER A 135 28.26 6.00 -6.25
CA SER A 135 29.47 5.24 -6.58
C SER A 135 29.34 3.74 -6.39
N SER A 136 28.24 3.27 -5.78
CA SER A 136 27.96 1.85 -5.55
C SER A 136 28.05 1.01 -6.83
N GLU A 137 28.73 -0.14 -6.73
CA GLU A 137 28.83 -1.14 -7.81
C GLU A 137 27.43 -1.64 -8.24
N ASP A 138 26.53 -1.83 -7.26
CA ASP A 138 25.15 -2.25 -7.48
C ASP A 138 24.18 -1.25 -6.82
N PRO A 139 23.87 -0.13 -7.50
CA PRO A 139 23.05 0.96 -6.94
C PRO A 139 21.60 0.55 -6.67
N ASN A 140 21.17 -0.63 -7.12
CA ASN A 140 19.80 -1.09 -7.04
C ASN A 140 19.59 -2.15 -5.94
N ALA A 141 20.65 -2.77 -5.42
CA ALA A 141 20.57 -3.89 -4.48
C ALA A 141 19.65 -3.64 -3.27
N ALA A 142 19.73 -2.46 -2.66
CA ALA A 142 18.92 -2.14 -1.49
C ALA A 142 17.44 -1.92 -1.83
N TYR A 143 17.12 -1.64 -3.10
CA TYR A 143 15.86 -1.07 -3.55
C TYR A 143 15.09 -1.95 -4.54
N ARG A 144 15.64 -3.11 -4.95
CA ARG A 144 14.97 -4.08 -5.83
C ARG A 144 13.65 -4.56 -5.22
N LEU A 145 12.65 -4.73 -6.06
CA LEU A 145 11.32 -5.10 -5.63
C LEU A 145 11.26 -6.57 -5.18
N TYR A 146 11.90 -7.45 -5.94
CA TYR A 146 11.89 -8.90 -5.74
C TYR A 146 13.22 -9.43 -5.21
N ASP A 147 13.22 -10.67 -4.74
CA ASP A 147 14.42 -11.34 -4.27
C ASP A 147 15.39 -11.58 -5.42
N PHE A 148 16.68 -11.49 -5.14
CA PHE A 148 17.73 -11.57 -6.16
C PHE A 148 18.98 -12.27 -5.58
N PRO A 149 19.79 -12.95 -6.39
CA PRO A 149 21.04 -13.54 -5.91
C PRO A 149 22.04 -12.44 -5.62
N ASP A 150 22.77 -12.58 -4.52
CA ASP A 150 23.98 -11.81 -4.31
C ASP A 150 25.00 -12.15 -5.40
N PRO A 151 25.52 -11.17 -6.18
CA PRO A 151 26.41 -11.46 -7.30
C PRO A 151 27.73 -12.14 -6.90
N LYS A 152 28.19 -11.96 -5.65
CA LYS A 152 29.47 -12.48 -5.17
C LYS A 152 29.33 -13.88 -4.57
N THR A 153 28.22 -14.14 -3.89
CA THR A 153 28.02 -15.39 -3.13
C THR A 153 26.96 -16.33 -3.74
N GLY A 154 26.12 -15.84 -4.65
CA GLY A 154 24.97 -16.56 -5.19
C GLY A 154 23.80 -16.73 -4.21
N VAL A 155 23.98 -16.35 -2.94
CA VAL A 155 22.95 -16.47 -1.90
C VAL A 155 21.79 -15.51 -2.21
N ARG A 156 20.55 -16.03 -2.17
CA ARG A 156 19.36 -15.21 -2.42
C ARG A 156 19.19 -14.17 -1.32
N ARG A 157 19.19 -12.90 -1.72
CA ARG A 157 18.91 -11.72 -0.90
C ARG A 157 17.45 -11.31 -1.07
N LYS A 158 16.89 -10.80 0.02
CA LYS A 158 15.50 -10.37 0.08
C LYS A 158 15.31 -9.02 -0.60
N GLY A 159 14.36 -8.95 -1.52
CA GLY A 159 13.85 -7.72 -2.11
C GLY A 159 12.90 -6.99 -1.17
N ARG A 160 12.40 -5.84 -1.62
CA ARG A 160 11.47 -5.00 -0.84
C ARG A 160 10.22 -5.76 -0.41
N LEU A 161 9.58 -6.54 -1.29
CA LEU A 161 8.33 -7.24 -0.95
C LEU A 161 8.53 -8.25 0.18
N SER A 162 9.58 -9.05 0.12
CA SER A 162 9.92 -10.03 1.14
C SER A 162 10.24 -9.35 2.47
N LYS A 163 11.04 -8.27 2.44
CA LYS A 163 11.33 -7.45 3.63
C LYS A 163 10.06 -6.85 4.24
N ILE A 164 9.13 -6.36 3.43
CA ILE A 164 7.84 -5.84 3.90
C ILE A 164 7.05 -6.95 4.59
N ASN A 165 6.94 -8.13 3.98
CA ASN A 165 6.19 -9.26 4.54
C ASN A 165 6.78 -9.75 5.87
N GLU A 166 8.10 -9.73 6.03
CA GLU A 166 8.77 -10.06 7.30
C GLU A 166 8.37 -9.17 8.48
N LEU A 167 8.05 -7.90 8.19
CA LEU A 167 7.60 -6.95 9.20
C LEU A 167 6.13 -7.16 9.60
N LYS A 168 5.41 -8.06 8.92
CA LYS A 168 4.01 -8.42 9.20
C LYS A 168 3.07 -7.21 9.34
N PRO A 169 3.14 -6.19 8.46
CA PRO A 169 2.41 -4.94 8.69
C PRO A 169 0.89 -5.13 8.62
N HIS A 170 0.15 -4.35 9.40
CA HIS A 170 -1.29 -4.19 9.16
C HIS A 170 -1.54 -3.27 7.96
N LEU A 171 -0.70 -2.24 7.81
CA LEU A 171 -0.79 -1.24 6.74
C LEU A 171 0.58 -1.00 6.10
N VAL A 172 0.62 -0.99 4.78
CA VAL A 172 1.73 -0.48 3.98
C VAL A 172 1.28 0.83 3.34
N LEU A 173 1.97 1.93 3.64
CA LEU A 173 1.83 3.21 2.94
C LEU A 173 2.92 3.29 1.88
N SER A 174 2.55 3.16 0.60
CA SER A 174 3.48 3.33 -0.52
C SER A 174 3.29 4.68 -1.18
N LEU A 175 4.38 5.45 -1.27
CA LEU A 175 4.39 6.82 -1.77
C LEU A 175 5.17 6.89 -3.09
N HIS A 176 4.47 7.37 -4.13
CA HIS A 176 4.97 7.51 -5.49
C HIS A 176 4.55 8.87 -6.10
N LEU A 177 5.16 9.24 -7.21
CA LEU A 177 4.78 10.39 -8.03
C LEU A 177 4.57 10.00 -9.48
N ASN A 178 3.67 10.71 -10.15
CA ASN A 178 3.47 10.55 -11.58
C ASN A 178 4.08 11.70 -12.41
N PRO A 179 4.40 11.45 -13.69
CA PRO A 179 4.52 12.52 -14.67
C PRO A 179 3.14 12.94 -15.19
N ALA A 180 2.86 14.24 -15.23
CA ALA A 180 1.61 14.74 -15.79
C ALA A 180 1.75 14.84 -17.32
N SER A 181 0.86 14.17 -18.05
CA SER A 181 0.74 14.32 -19.49
C SER A 181 0.08 15.66 -19.87
N LYS A 182 0.08 16.00 -21.17
CA LYS A 182 -0.59 17.20 -21.68
C LYS A 182 -2.06 17.20 -21.27
N GLY A 183 -2.50 18.29 -20.62
CA GLY A 183 -3.87 18.44 -20.12
C GLY A 183 -4.15 17.81 -18.74
N GLN A 184 -3.24 17.01 -18.18
CA GLN A 184 -3.45 16.43 -16.86
C GLN A 184 -3.21 17.47 -15.76
N THR A 185 -4.20 17.70 -14.90
CA THR A 185 -4.22 18.81 -13.92
C THR A 185 -3.36 18.55 -12.68
N GLY A 186 -2.83 17.34 -12.50
CA GLY A 186 -2.08 16.93 -11.32
C GLY A 186 -2.99 16.44 -10.18
N GLY A 187 -2.50 16.38 -8.96
CA GLY A 187 -3.24 15.88 -7.79
C GLY A 187 -2.81 14.49 -7.34
N MET A 188 -3.68 13.78 -6.64
CA MET A 188 -3.36 12.49 -6.02
C MET A 188 -4.14 11.34 -6.64
N GLY A 189 -3.53 10.18 -6.83
CA GLY A 189 -4.16 8.99 -7.40
C GLY A 189 -3.95 7.74 -6.56
N ALA A 190 -4.94 6.86 -6.54
CA ALA A 190 -4.79 5.52 -5.97
C ALA A 190 -4.22 4.57 -7.03
N VAL A 191 -3.36 3.64 -6.62
CA VAL A 191 -2.90 2.52 -7.47
C VAL A 191 -3.54 1.24 -6.95
N LEU A 192 -4.31 0.58 -7.80
CA LEU A 192 -5.11 -0.58 -7.43
C LEU A 192 -4.77 -1.78 -8.31
N THR A 193 -4.79 -2.95 -7.67
CA THR A 193 -4.86 -4.24 -8.35
C THR A 193 -6.13 -4.94 -7.92
N PRO A 194 -6.92 -5.51 -8.84
CA PRO A 194 -8.10 -6.28 -8.47
C PRO A 194 -7.76 -7.57 -7.73
N GLY A 195 -8.79 -8.23 -7.19
CA GLY A 195 -8.66 -9.57 -6.65
C GLY A 195 -8.93 -10.65 -7.69
N TYR A 196 -8.83 -11.90 -7.23
CA TYR A 196 -9.07 -13.10 -8.03
C TYR A 196 -10.42 -13.07 -8.76
N LYS A 197 -11.49 -12.54 -8.15
CA LYS A 197 -12.83 -12.51 -8.76
C LYS A 197 -12.85 -11.70 -10.06
N THR A 198 -12.20 -10.55 -10.07
CA THR A 198 -12.13 -9.70 -11.27
C THR A 198 -11.25 -10.35 -12.35
N PHE A 199 -10.08 -10.89 -11.98
CA PHE A 199 -9.23 -11.60 -12.94
C PHE A 199 -9.90 -12.85 -13.51
N SER A 200 -10.58 -13.66 -12.69
CA SER A 200 -11.35 -14.82 -13.14
C SER A 200 -12.46 -14.43 -14.11
N LYS A 201 -13.12 -13.29 -13.90
CA LYS A 201 -14.11 -12.75 -14.83
C LYS A 201 -13.47 -12.32 -16.17
N LEU A 202 -12.32 -11.65 -16.15
CA LEU A 202 -11.58 -11.27 -17.34
C LEU A 202 -11.07 -12.50 -18.12
N LYS A 203 -10.60 -13.54 -17.41
CA LYS A 203 -10.26 -14.86 -17.99
C LYS A 203 -11.45 -15.46 -18.73
N LYS A 204 -12.65 -15.45 -18.13
CA LYS A 204 -13.88 -15.91 -18.80
C LYS A 204 -14.23 -15.08 -20.04
N ILE A 205 -13.97 -13.77 -20.05
CA ILE A 205 -14.18 -12.93 -21.24
C ILE A 205 -13.19 -13.33 -22.36
N SER A 206 -11.90 -13.46 -22.01
CA SER A 206 -10.84 -13.95 -22.91
C SER A 206 -11.20 -15.31 -23.55
N GLU A 207 -11.74 -16.24 -22.74
CA GLU A 207 -12.19 -17.56 -23.18
C GLU A 207 -13.54 -17.56 -23.92
N LYS A 208 -14.16 -16.39 -24.16
CA LYS A 208 -15.50 -16.24 -24.74
C LYS A 208 -16.63 -16.93 -23.94
N LYS A 209 -16.41 -17.15 -22.65
CA LYS A 209 -17.41 -17.69 -21.69
C LYS A 209 -18.19 -16.60 -20.96
N SER A 210 -17.84 -15.33 -21.14
CA SER A 210 -18.52 -14.16 -20.57
C SER A 210 -18.49 -12.98 -21.53
N SER A 211 -19.50 -12.11 -21.44
CA SER A 211 -19.59 -10.90 -22.26
C SER A 211 -18.61 -9.82 -21.81
N ALA A 212 -18.01 -9.13 -22.78
CA ALA A 212 -17.18 -7.94 -22.57
C ALA A 212 -17.93 -6.80 -21.86
N ASN A 213 -19.26 -6.71 -22.02
CA ASN A 213 -20.09 -5.68 -21.37
C ASN A 213 -19.96 -5.68 -19.85
N SER A 214 -19.71 -6.86 -19.29
CA SER A 214 -19.54 -7.03 -17.85
C SER A 214 -18.27 -6.34 -17.31
N PHE A 215 -17.27 -6.07 -18.15
CA PHE A 215 -16.10 -5.26 -17.84
C PHE A 215 -16.33 -3.79 -18.18
N THR A 216 -16.80 -3.49 -19.40
CA THR A 216 -16.91 -2.09 -19.90
C THR A 216 -17.85 -1.24 -19.05
N ASN A 217 -18.89 -1.86 -18.47
CA ASN A 217 -19.86 -1.17 -17.62
C ASN A 217 -19.53 -1.31 -16.12
N GLY A 218 -18.41 -1.96 -15.78
CA GLY A 218 -17.98 -2.19 -14.41
C GLY A 218 -17.07 -1.08 -13.86
N PRO A 219 -16.82 -1.07 -12.54
CA PRO A 219 -15.95 -0.07 -11.91
C PRO A 219 -14.47 -0.21 -12.30
N TRP A 220 -14.09 -1.36 -12.86
CA TRP A 220 -12.73 -1.65 -13.32
C TRP A 220 -12.47 -1.26 -14.79
N SER A 221 -13.44 -0.61 -15.46
CA SER A 221 -13.35 -0.25 -16.88
C SER A 221 -12.30 0.81 -17.21
N GLU A 222 -11.78 1.51 -16.21
CA GLU A 222 -10.73 2.53 -16.31
C GLU A 222 -9.31 1.93 -16.27
N TRP A 223 -9.15 0.72 -16.81
CA TRP A 223 -7.86 0.01 -16.83
C TRP A 223 -6.76 0.79 -17.54
N LEU A 224 -5.54 0.66 -17.06
CA LEU A 224 -4.35 1.30 -17.65
C LEU A 224 -4.09 0.77 -19.06
N ILE A 225 -3.77 1.66 -19.99
CA ILE A 225 -3.28 1.30 -21.33
C ILE A 225 -1.76 1.34 -21.29
N PHE A 226 -1.12 0.18 -21.19
CA PHE A 226 0.35 0.05 -21.20
C PHE A 226 0.87 -0.47 -22.55
N GLN A 227 0.03 -1.14 -23.33
CA GLN A 227 0.31 -1.52 -24.71
C GLN A 227 -0.45 -0.57 -25.66
N SER A 228 0.29 0.30 -26.34
CA SER A 228 -0.29 1.22 -27.33
C SER A 228 -1.01 0.46 -28.46
N GLY A 229 -2.13 1.01 -28.94
CA GLY A 229 -2.99 0.41 -29.96
C GLY A 229 -3.88 -0.73 -29.46
N TRP A 230 -3.89 -1.02 -28.16
CA TRP A 230 -4.81 -1.94 -27.51
C TRP A 230 -5.84 -1.17 -26.69
N SER A 231 -7.07 -1.66 -26.67
CA SER A 231 -8.15 -1.18 -25.83
C SER A 231 -7.89 -1.47 -24.35
N LYS A 232 -8.64 -0.82 -23.45
CA LYS A 232 -8.57 -1.10 -22.01
C LYS A 232 -8.89 -2.56 -21.67
N LEU A 233 -9.85 -3.16 -22.37
CA LEU A 233 -10.19 -4.58 -22.18
C LEU A 233 -9.04 -5.50 -22.63
N GLU A 234 -8.42 -5.22 -23.77
CA GLU A 234 -7.29 -6.02 -24.25
C GLU A 234 -6.08 -5.92 -23.30
N ASN A 235 -5.78 -4.74 -22.75
CA ASN A 235 -4.76 -4.58 -21.71
C ASN A 235 -5.14 -5.32 -20.41
N ALA A 236 -6.40 -5.23 -19.98
CA ALA A 236 -6.88 -5.95 -18.81
C ALA A 236 -6.79 -7.48 -18.97
N ILE A 237 -7.04 -8.00 -20.18
CA ILE A 237 -6.87 -9.43 -20.50
C ILE A 237 -5.38 -9.82 -20.47
N ALA A 238 -4.48 -9.00 -21.02
CA ALA A 238 -3.03 -9.27 -20.90
C ALA A 238 -2.59 -9.34 -19.43
N ASP A 239 -2.96 -8.35 -18.62
CA ASP A 239 -2.67 -8.34 -17.17
C ASP A 239 -3.25 -9.56 -16.45
N THR A 240 -4.41 -10.03 -16.89
CA THR A 240 -5.06 -11.23 -16.35
C THR A 240 -4.21 -12.47 -16.57
N TRP A 241 -3.67 -12.66 -17.78
CA TRP A 241 -2.84 -13.83 -18.08
C TRP A 241 -1.43 -13.73 -17.48
N ILE A 242 -0.90 -12.52 -17.34
CA ILE A 242 0.31 -12.27 -16.55
C ILE A 242 0.08 -12.66 -15.08
N TYR A 243 -1.07 -12.29 -14.51
CA TYR A 243 -1.43 -12.66 -13.14
C TYR A 243 -1.56 -14.18 -12.97
N PHE A 244 -2.18 -14.89 -13.94
CA PHE A 244 -2.43 -16.32 -13.83
C PHE A 244 -1.19 -17.20 -14.08
N HIS A 245 -0.49 -17.02 -15.19
CA HIS A 245 0.63 -17.92 -15.53
C HIS A 245 1.90 -17.16 -15.95
N GLY A 246 1.97 -15.85 -15.70
CA GLY A 246 3.19 -15.09 -15.94
C GLY A 246 3.52 -14.78 -17.40
N TYR A 247 2.65 -15.09 -18.37
CA TYR A 247 2.86 -14.69 -19.77
C TYR A 247 1.75 -13.75 -20.23
N TRP A 248 2.08 -12.88 -21.17
CA TRP A 248 1.08 -12.07 -21.83
C TRP A 248 0.17 -12.94 -22.69
N SER A 249 -1.06 -12.50 -22.90
CA SER A 249 -1.85 -12.95 -24.06
C SER A 249 -1.45 -12.16 -25.31
N LYS A 250 -1.65 -12.75 -26.49
CA LYS A 250 -1.70 -11.98 -27.74
C LYS A 250 -2.90 -11.01 -27.73
N LYS A 251 -2.92 -10.06 -28.67
CA LYS A 251 -4.01 -9.06 -28.77
C LYS A 251 -5.40 -9.68 -28.88
N ASN A 252 -5.51 -10.85 -29.51
CA ASN A 252 -6.78 -11.60 -29.61
C ASN A 252 -7.31 -12.11 -28.25
N GLY A 253 -6.51 -12.00 -27.18
CA GLY A 253 -6.82 -12.42 -25.82
C GLY A 253 -6.90 -13.92 -25.61
N LYS A 254 -6.75 -14.75 -26.65
CA LYS A 254 -7.00 -16.20 -26.60
C LYS A 254 -5.75 -17.04 -26.50
N ASP A 255 -4.68 -16.57 -27.12
CA ASP A 255 -3.43 -17.31 -27.21
C ASP A 255 -2.39 -16.67 -26.31
N THR A 256 -1.51 -17.49 -25.76
CA THR A 256 -0.35 -17.01 -25.02
C THR A 256 0.70 -16.46 -25.98
N ASP A 257 1.31 -15.35 -25.61
CA ASP A 257 2.52 -14.83 -26.26
C ASP A 257 3.75 -15.36 -25.52
N LEU A 258 4.29 -16.48 -26.02
CA LEU A 258 5.45 -17.16 -25.43
C LEU A 258 6.73 -16.31 -25.45
N SER A 259 6.78 -15.24 -26.24
CA SER A 259 7.91 -14.30 -26.28
C SER A 259 7.88 -13.27 -25.14
N LYS A 260 6.74 -13.14 -24.45
CA LYS A 260 6.49 -12.14 -23.41
C LYS A 260 6.21 -12.78 -22.06
N PHE A 261 7.29 -13.14 -21.38
CA PHE A 261 7.26 -13.68 -20.02
C PHE A 261 7.54 -12.60 -18.98
N GLU A 262 6.78 -12.63 -17.89
CA GLU A 262 6.74 -11.66 -16.79
C GLU A 262 7.00 -12.30 -15.41
N GLY A 263 7.43 -13.56 -15.41
CA GLY A 263 7.79 -14.31 -14.22
C GLY A 263 6.61 -15.00 -13.54
N TYR A 264 6.90 -16.09 -12.84
CA TYR A 264 5.99 -16.68 -11.85
C TYR A 264 6.13 -15.92 -10.53
N ARG A 265 5.57 -14.71 -10.52
CA ARG A 265 5.86 -13.64 -9.55
C ARG A 265 5.67 -14.03 -8.08
N GLN A 266 4.74 -14.94 -7.78
CA GLN A 266 4.52 -15.46 -6.43
C GLN A 266 5.73 -16.23 -5.87
N ASN A 267 6.62 -16.75 -6.74
CA ASN A 267 7.84 -17.49 -6.36
C ASN A 267 9.13 -16.66 -6.52
N MET A 268 9.00 -15.39 -6.93
CA MET A 268 10.09 -14.43 -7.02
C MET A 268 10.28 -13.62 -5.72
N VAL A 269 9.47 -13.91 -4.70
CA VAL A 269 9.50 -13.30 -3.36
C VAL A 269 9.44 -14.38 -2.28
N SER A 270 10.01 -14.09 -1.12
CA SER A 270 10.01 -14.98 0.05
C SER A 270 8.83 -14.63 0.96
N TRP A 271 7.93 -15.61 1.15
CA TRP A 271 6.72 -15.53 1.96
C TRP A 271 6.04 -16.91 2.06
N ARG A 272 5.11 -17.07 3.01
CA ARG A 272 4.39 -18.35 3.25
C ARG A 272 3.61 -18.91 2.06
N TYR A 273 3.25 -18.05 1.10
CA TYR A 273 2.42 -18.41 -0.05
C TYR A 273 3.24 -18.75 -1.30
N ALA A 274 4.57 -18.68 -1.23
CA ALA A 274 5.42 -19.26 -2.26
C ALA A 274 5.24 -20.78 -2.30
N ASP A 275 5.41 -21.34 -3.49
CA ASP A 275 5.32 -22.77 -3.70
C ASP A 275 6.59 -23.48 -3.19
N ASP A 276 6.46 -24.79 -2.92
CA ASP A 276 7.53 -25.58 -2.31
C ASP A 276 8.77 -25.67 -3.25
N PRO A 277 9.97 -25.90 -2.69
CA PRO A 277 11.18 -26.05 -3.51
C PRO A 277 11.00 -27.08 -4.64
N ASN A 278 11.63 -26.82 -5.79
CA ASN A 278 11.52 -27.60 -7.03
C ASN A 278 10.22 -27.42 -7.83
N TRP A 279 9.40 -26.41 -7.52
CA TRP A 279 8.24 -26.07 -8.34
C TRP A 279 8.60 -25.83 -9.82
N GLU A 280 9.84 -25.41 -10.10
CA GLU A 280 10.36 -25.18 -11.46
C GLU A 280 10.31 -26.45 -12.32
N LYS A 281 10.34 -27.64 -11.72
CA LYS A 281 10.21 -28.93 -12.44
C LYS A 281 8.82 -29.14 -13.05
N GLN A 282 7.87 -28.29 -12.72
CA GLN A 282 6.49 -28.33 -13.23
C GLN A 282 6.24 -27.32 -14.36
N ILE A 283 7.22 -26.49 -14.72
CA ILE A 283 7.10 -25.53 -15.81
C ILE A 283 6.81 -26.24 -17.13
N GLY A 284 5.84 -25.71 -17.88
CA GLY A 284 5.41 -26.24 -19.18
C GLY A 284 4.49 -27.46 -19.10
N LYS A 285 4.25 -28.03 -17.91
CA LYS A 285 3.27 -29.09 -17.70
C LYS A 285 1.88 -28.51 -17.41
N PRO A 286 0.79 -29.26 -17.65
CA PRO A 286 -0.53 -28.87 -17.16
C PRO A 286 -0.49 -28.64 -15.64
N GLY A 287 -0.97 -27.48 -15.21
CA GLY A 287 -0.75 -27.03 -13.83
C GLY A 287 -0.64 -25.51 -13.67
N PRO A 288 -0.18 -25.04 -12.49
CA PRO A 288 -0.02 -23.61 -12.20
C PRO A 288 1.14 -22.93 -12.95
N TYR A 289 1.98 -23.70 -13.64
CA TYR A 289 3.10 -23.20 -14.46
C TYR A 289 3.00 -23.65 -15.92
N ALA A 290 1.78 -23.93 -16.38
CA ALA A 290 1.52 -24.18 -17.78
C ALA A 290 1.82 -22.91 -18.59
N THR A 291 2.36 -23.09 -19.79
CA THR A 291 2.68 -21.98 -20.71
C THR A 291 1.53 -21.66 -21.66
N THR A 292 0.39 -22.35 -21.54
CA THR A 292 -0.81 -22.13 -22.35
C THR A 292 -2.04 -21.92 -21.48
N HIS A 293 -2.98 -21.13 -21.99
CA HIS A 293 -4.24 -20.81 -21.30
C HIS A 293 -5.06 -22.07 -20.95
N GLU A 294 -5.10 -23.04 -21.86
CA GLU A 294 -5.89 -24.27 -21.72
C GLU A 294 -5.34 -25.22 -20.65
N SER A 295 -4.01 -25.33 -20.57
CA SER A 295 -3.34 -26.24 -19.63
C SER A 295 -3.14 -25.62 -18.24
N PHE A 296 -3.45 -24.33 -18.06
CA PHE A 296 -3.28 -23.63 -16.79
C PHE A 296 -4.33 -24.04 -15.76
N SER A 297 -3.86 -24.31 -14.54
CA SER A 297 -4.71 -24.51 -13.36
C SER A 297 -4.21 -23.71 -12.16
N GLU A 298 -5.14 -22.97 -11.56
CA GLU A 298 -4.99 -22.12 -10.37
C GLU A 298 -5.01 -22.95 -9.07
N THR A 299 -3.96 -23.75 -8.87
CA THR A 299 -3.74 -24.66 -7.73
C THR A 299 -2.46 -24.31 -6.96
N GLY A 300 -2.46 -24.51 -5.63
CA GLY A 300 -1.32 -24.20 -4.76
C GLY A 300 -1.63 -23.09 -3.75
N LYS A 301 -0.70 -22.87 -2.82
CA LYS A 301 -0.88 -22.00 -1.63
C LYS A 301 -1.24 -20.56 -2.01
N PHE A 302 -0.60 -20.02 -3.05
CA PHE A 302 -0.91 -18.69 -3.57
C PHE A 302 -2.36 -18.59 -4.05
N TRP A 303 -2.84 -19.56 -4.83
CA TRP A 303 -4.19 -19.52 -5.40
C TRP A 303 -5.27 -19.74 -4.34
N GLU A 304 -5.01 -20.57 -3.33
CA GLU A 304 -5.89 -20.74 -2.17
C GLU A 304 -6.08 -19.42 -1.42
N ARG A 305 -4.98 -18.69 -1.19
CA ARG A 305 -5.02 -17.34 -0.62
C ARG A 305 -5.82 -16.38 -1.49
N GLU A 306 -5.51 -16.30 -2.79
CA GLU A 306 -6.14 -15.37 -3.73
C GLU A 306 -7.66 -15.55 -3.84
N LYS A 307 -8.14 -16.80 -3.71
CA LYS A 307 -9.57 -17.15 -3.68
C LYS A 307 -10.21 -16.91 -2.31
N GLY A 308 -9.42 -16.66 -1.27
CA GLY A 308 -9.85 -16.50 0.10
C GLY A 308 -10.63 -15.21 0.37
N LYS A 309 -11.45 -15.24 1.42
CA LYS A 309 -12.31 -14.12 1.80
C LYS A 309 -11.51 -12.86 2.20
N LYS A 310 -10.33 -13.05 2.78
CA LYS A 310 -9.46 -11.96 3.22
C LYS A 310 -8.89 -11.18 2.03
N GLU A 311 -8.53 -11.85 0.93
CA GLU A 311 -8.15 -11.17 -0.32
C GLU A 311 -9.33 -10.48 -1.01
N GLU A 312 -10.52 -11.09 -0.96
CA GLU A 312 -11.73 -10.42 -1.42
C GLU A 312 -11.97 -9.11 -0.66
N TRP A 313 -11.85 -9.11 0.67
CA TRP A 313 -12.00 -7.89 1.47
C TRP A 313 -10.94 -6.83 1.18
N ARG A 314 -9.70 -7.25 0.88
CA ARG A 314 -8.60 -6.35 0.56
C ARG A 314 -8.75 -5.67 -0.79
N ARG A 315 -9.16 -6.41 -1.82
CA ARG A 315 -9.08 -5.95 -3.22
C ARG A 315 -10.40 -5.92 -3.99
N GLU A 316 -11.50 -6.41 -3.42
CA GLU A 316 -12.82 -6.46 -4.09
C GLU A 316 -13.90 -5.73 -3.28
N GLY A 317 -14.85 -5.09 -3.98
CA GLY A 317 -15.96 -4.36 -3.35
C GLY A 317 -15.50 -3.26 -2.36
N GLY A 318 -16.05 -3.24 -1.15
CA GLY A 318 -15.63 -2.33 -0.07
C GLY A 318 -16.34 -0.97 -0.05
N LYS A 319 -15.89 -0.09 0.85
CA LYS A 319 -16.56 1.21 1.18
C LYS A 319 -16.54 2.24 0.03
N GLU A 320 -15.70 2.03 -0.97
CA GLU A 320 -15.63 2.87 -2.18
C GLU A 320 -16.35 2.22 -3.37
N GLY A 321 -17.02 1.07 -3.16
CA GLY A 321 -17.76 0.32 -4.18
C GLY A 321 -16.92 -0.69 -4.98
N PHE A 322 -15.60 -0.54 -5.00
CA PHE A 322 -14.65 -1.47 -5.61
C PHE A 322 -13.23 -1.27 -5.04
N GLY A 323 -12.34 -2.23 -5.26
CA GLY A 323 -10.95 -2.18 -4.80
C GLY A 323 -10.74 -2.47 -3.31
N GLY A 324 -11.81 -2.88 -2.61
CA GLY A 324 -11.76 -3.38 -1.24
C GLY A 324 -11.27 -2.33 -0.23
N ASP A 325 -10.70 -2.83 0.86
CA ASP A 325 -10.07 -1.97 1.85
C ASP A 325 -8.85 -1.25 1.31
N ASN A 326 -8.09 -1.82 0.37
CA ASN A 326 -6.93 -1.15 -0.24
C ASN A 326 -7.36 0.18 -0.86
N HIS A 327 -8.44 0.20 -1.65
CA HIS A 327 -8.95 1.45 -2.20
C HIS A 327 -9.48 2.41 -1.11
N TYR A 328 -10.16 1.88 -0.09
CA TYR A 328 -10.63 2.71 1.02
C TYR A 328 -9.48 3.40 1.76
N VAL A 329 -8.48 2.64 2.23
CA VAL A 329 -7.34 3.21 2.96
C VAL A 329 -6.58 4.21 2.12
N THR A 330 -6.34 3.90 0.84
CA THR A 330 -5.63 4.78 -0.09
C THR A 330 -6.36 6.12 -0.26
N LYS A 331 -7.66 6.06 -0.56
CA LYS A 331 -8.48 7.24 -0.80
C LYS A 331 -8.74 8.05 0.46
N GLU A 332 -8.83 7.39 1.61
CA GLU A 332 -8.99 8.05 2.88
C GLU A 332 -7.74 8.85 3.26
N LEU A 333 -6.53 8.30 3.08
CA LEU A 333 -5.29 9.04 3.30
C LEU A 333 -5.17 10.26 2.38
N MET A 334 -5.56 10.14 1.09
CA MET A 334 -5.63 11.29 0.18
C MET A 334 -6.64 12.35 0.65
N ARG A 335 -7.80 11.96 1.18
CA ARG A 335 -8.76 12.91 1.77
C ARG A 335 -8.17 13.63 2.98
N PHE A 336 -7.42 12.93 3.82
CA PHE A 336 -6.74 13.55 4.97
C PHE A 336 -5.70 14.57 4.53
N VAL A 337 -4.95 14.33 3.44
CA VAL A 337 -4.04 15.33 2.87
C VAL A 337 -4.80 16.53 2.31
N GLN A 338 -5.86 16.30 1.52
CA GLN A 338 -6.72 17.37 0.99
C GLN A 338 -7.31 18.27 2.08
N TYR A 339 -7.69 17.65 3.19
CA TYR A 339 -8.30 18.34 4.32
C TYR A 339 -7.28 19.01 5.23
N GLY A 340 -6.20 18.30 5.55
CA GLY A 340 -5.25 18.67 6.58
C GLY A 340 -4.33 19.81 6.16
N LEU A 341 -3.95 19.89 4.89
CA LEU A 341 -3.09 20.95 4.40
C LEU A 341 -3.70 22.35 4.61
N PRO A 342 -4.93 22.65 4.13
CA PRO A 342 -5.60 23.93 4.38
C PRO A 342 -5.80 24.22 5.88
N VAL A 343 -6.19 23.22 6.67
CA VAL A 343 -6.45 23.38 8.10
C VAL A 343 -5.17 23.78 8.85
N GLN A 344 -4.06 23.09 8.59
CA GLN A 344 -2.80 23.36 9.27
C GLN A 344 -2.17 24.69 8.85
N LEU A 345 -2.25 25.04 7.57
CA LEU A 345 -1.65 26.28 7.06
C LEU A 345 -2.43 27.52 7.47
N LYS A 346 -3.75 27.39 7.68
CA LYS A 346 -4.57 28.42 8.32
C LYS A 346 -4.05 28.79 9.71
N GLU A 347 -3.82 27.79 10.56
CA GLU A 347 -3.35 27.99 11.94
C GLU A 347 -1.96 28.66 12.00
N LYS A 348 -1.20 28.60 10.90
CA LYS A 348 0.14 29.19 10.78
C LYS A 348 0.15 30.55 10.08
N ASP A 349 -1.01 31.12 9.76
CA ASP A 349 -1.15 32.33 8.94
C ASP A 349 -0.32 32.25 7.63
N SER A 350 -0.32 31.07 7.01
CA SER A 350 0.46 30.78 5.80
C SER A 350 -0.44 30.75 4.55
N PRO A 351 0.08 31.13 3.37
CA PRO A 351 -0.68 31.01 2.12
C PRO A 351 -1.18 29.59 1.89
N TYR A 352 -2.47 29.47 1.59
CA TYR A 352 -3.09 28.17 1.29
C TYR A 352 -2.52 27.60 -0.01
N PRO A 353 -2.24 26.29 -0.06
CA PRO A 353 -1.79 25.65 -1.27
C PRO A 353 -3.02 25.45 -2.16
N GLU A 354 -2.88 25.74 -3.45
CA GLU A 354 -3.78 25.15 -4.43
C GLU A 354 -3.54 23.63 -4.39
N LEU A 355 -4.61 22.83 -4.36
CA LEU A 355 -4.53 21.37 -4.33
C LEU A 355 -5.16 20.80 -5.59
N GLY A 356 -4.49 19.83 -6.22
CA GLY A 356 -5.07 19.07 -7.32
C GLY A 356 -6.18 18.15 -6.84
N PRO A 357 -7.03 17.61 -7.72
CA PRO A 357 -8.10 16.70 -7.31
C PRO A 357 -7.56 15.34 -6.83
N ILE A 358 -8.42 14.54 -6.22
CA ILE A 358 -8.23 13.09 -6.13
C ILE A 358 -8.66 12.48 -7.47
N GLN A 359 -7.70 11.95 -8.21
CA GLN A 359 -7.84 11.36 -9.53
C GLN A 359 -8.53 9.99 -9.49
N LYS A 360 -8.99 9.54 -10.67
CA LYS A 360 -9.39 8.14 -10.86
C LYS A 360 -8.19 7.22 -10.58
N PRO A 361 -8.42 6.01 -10.05
CA PRO A 361 -7.32 5.10 -9.74
C PRO A 361 -6.62 4.58 -11.00
N TYR A 362 -5.33 4.31 -10.86
CA TYR A 362 -4.53 3.55 -11.82
C TYR A 362 -4.73 2.05 -11.55
N ILE A 363 -5.18 1.30 -12.55
CA ILE A 363 -5.60 -0.10 -12.39
C ILE A 363 -4.76 -0.98 -13.30
N SER A 364 -4.03 -1.94 -12.72
CA SER A 364 -3.22 -2.95 -13.40
C SER A 364 -2.80 -4.07 -12.43
N THR A 365 -2.02 -5.06 -12.89
CA THR A 365 -1.44 -6.16 -12.10
C THR A 365 -0.16 -5.73 -11.36
N TYR A 366 -0.28 -4.75 -10.46
CA TYR A 366 0.82 -4.24 -9.65
C TYR A 366 1.25 -5.25 -8.57
N SER A 367 2.57 -5.40 -8.41
CA SER A 367 3.14 -6.38 -7.49
C SER A 367 2.91 -6.05 -6.02
N LEU A 368 3.07 -4.78 -5.61
CA LEU A 368 2.98 -4.37 -4.22
C LEU A 368 1.61 -4.68 -3.56
N PRO A 369 0.45 -4.28 -4.12
CA PRO A 369 -0.86 -4.60 -3.54
C PRO A 369 -1.22 -6.09 -3.63
N THR A 370 -0.51 -6.87 -4.45
CA THR A 370 -0.77 -8.31 -4.67
C THR A 370 0.03 -9.18 -3.69
N TYR A 371 1.34 -8.96 -3.63
CA TYR A 371 2.31 -9.82 -2.94
C TYR A 371 2.74 -9.29 -1.57
N THR A 372 2.19 -8.16 -1.12
CA THR A 372 2.21 -7.82 0.30
C THR A 372 1.05 -8.49 1.02
N ASN A 373 1.27 -8.96 2.24
CA ASN A 373 0.23 -9.51 3.08
C ASN A 373 -0.23 -8.50 4.15
N ALA A 374 -0.79 -7.39 3.68
CA ALA A 374 -1.19 -6.23 4.49
C ALA A 374 -2.25 -5.40 3.74
N LEU A 375 -2.97 -4.49 4.40
CA LEU A 375 -3.65 -3.44 3.64
C LEU A 375 -2.60 -2.55 2.96
N CYS A 376 -2.76 -2.32 1.66
CA CYS A 376 -1.80 -1.53 0.88
C CYS A 376 -2.45 -0.21 0.45
N ALA A 377 -2.01 0.89 1.06
CA ALA A 377 -2.29 2.24 0.63
C ALA A 377 -1.24 2.69 -0.38
N PHE A 378 -1.45 2.40 -1.66
CA PHE A 378 -0.54 2.79 -2.74
C PHE A 378 -1.00 4.12 -3.34
N ILE A 379 -0.26 5.18 -3.03
CA ILE A 379 -0.62 6.56 -3.39
C ILE A 379 0.40 7.14 -4.38
N GLU A 380 -0.11 7.59 -5.51
CA GLU A 380 0.54 8.58 -6.35
C GLU A 380 0.23 9.94 -5.73
N ILE A 381 1.10 10.42 -4.84
CA ILE A 381 0.81 11.54 -3.92
C ILE A 381 0.89 12.91 -4.60
N GLY A 382 1.34 12.97 -5.84
CA GLY A 382 1.48 14.20 -6.62
C GLY A 382 2.11 13.93 -7.98
N TYR A 383 2.35 15.00 -8.73
CA TYR A 383 2.99 14.93 -10.04
C TYR A 383 4.29 15.74 -10.11
N VAL A 384 5.40 15.10 -10.47
CA VAL A 384 6.76 15.69 -10.38
C VAL A 384 6.92 16.98 -11.20
N ASN A 385 6.20 17.09 -12.32
CA ASN A 385 6.23 18.23 -13.24
C ASN A 385 5.09 19.24 -12.99
N ARG A 386 4.43 19.17 -11.83
CA ARG A 386 3.44 20.16 -11.39
C ARG A 386 3.98 20.89 -10.18
N SER A 387 4.35 22.16 -10.38
CA SER A 387 4.92 23.03 -9.33
C SER A 387 4.02 23.11 -8.10
N ARG A 388 2.70 23.20 -8.31
CA ARG A 388 1.70 23.14 -7.24
C ARG A 388 1.82 21.87 -6.40
N ASP A 389 1.93 20.72 -7.04
CA ASP A 389 2.01 19.44 -6.34
C ASP A 389 3.33 19.32 -5.58
N MET A 390 4.43 19.74 -6.22
CA MET A 390 5.74 19.76 -5.56
C MET A 390 5.77 20.71 -4.37
N LYS A 391 5.01 21.82 -4.38
CA LYS A 391 4.96 22.77 -3.26
C LYS A 391 4.52 22.09 -1.96
N TYR A 392 3.45 21.29 -1.96
CA TYR A 392 3.02 20.63 -0.72
C TYR A 392 3.85 19.40 -0.33
N LEU A 393 4.58 18.81 -1.28
CA LEU A 393 5.48 17.69 -0.99
C LEU A 393 6.87 18.12 -0.52
N THR A 394 7.30 19.35 -0.85
CA THR A 394 8.64 19.85 -0.53
C THR A 394 8.59 20.96 0.51
N VAL A 395 7.82 22.03 0.29
CA VAL A 395 7.71 23.18 1.18
C VAL A 395 6.80 22.87 2.37
N ASN A 396 5.60 22.34 2.12
CA ASN A 396 4.63 21.98 3.17
C ASN A 396 4.69 20.49 3.54
N LYS A 397 5.89 19.91 3.46
CA LYS A 397 6.12 18.46 3.64
C LYS A 397 5.68 17.97 5.01
N LYS A 398 5.94 18.76 6.06
CA LYS A 398 5.55 18.43 7.44
C LYS A 398 4.03 18.35 7.59
N GLU A 399 3.30 19.29 7.01
CA GLU A 399 1.83 19.33 7.07
C GLU A 399 1.21 18.16 6.28
N THR A 400 1.81 17.81 5.13
CA THR A 400 1.44 16.61 4.38
C THR A 400 1.69 15.35 5.22
N ALA A 401 2.84 15.26 5.87
CA ALA A 401 3.20 14.12 6.72
C ALA A 401 2.28 13.96 7.93
N ILE A 402 1.96 15.07 8.62
CA ILE A 402 0.97 15.09 9.72
C ILE A 402 -0.38 14.61 9.22
N SER A 403 -0.83 15.09 8.05
CA SER A 403 -2.11 14.67 7.47
C SER A 403 -2.16 13.16 7.21
N LEU A 404 -1.10 12.60 6.62
CA LEU A 404 -0.98 11.15 6.41
C LEU A 404 -0.98 10.38 7.74
N ALA A 405 -0.22 10.83 8.73
CA ALA A 405 -0.12 10.15 10.03
C ALA A 405 -1.46 10.18 10.82
N VAL A 406 -2.16 11.31 10.82
CA VAL A 406 -3.51 11.42 11.40
C VAL A 406 -4.51 10.55 10.64
N GLY A 407 -4.40 10.48 9.31
CA GLY A 407 -5.19 9.57 8.49
C GLY A 407 -4.95 8.10 8.86
N ILE A 408 -3.68 7.69 9.02
CA ILE A 408 -3.31 6.34 9.46
C ILE A 408 -3.94 6.03 10.83
N TYR A 409 -3.81 6.92 11.80
CA TYR A 409 -4.47 6.78 13.10
C TYR A 409 -5.99 6.57 12.95
N SER A 410 -6.65 7.39 12.12
CA SER A 410 -8.09 7.28 11.86
C SER A 410 -8.50 5.94 11.24
N LEU A 411 -7.64 5.31 10.44
CA LEU A 411 -7.91 3.97 9.89
C LEU A 411 -7.94 2.89 10.97
N PHE A 412 -7.19 3.05 12.07
CA PHE A 412 -7.14 2.08 13.17
C PHE A 412 -8.25 2.29 14.21
N VAL A 413 -8.44 3.53 14.66
CA VAL A 413 -9.36 3.81 15.78
C VAL A 413 -10.54 4.71 15.42
N GLY A 414 -10.55 5.28 14.23
CA GLY A 414 -11.56 6.26 13.79
C GLY A 414 -11.25 7.67 14.29
N LEU A 415 -11.90 8.66 13.66
CA LEU A 415 -11.79 10.07 14.03
C LEU A 415 -13.09 10.81 13.68
N ASP A 416 -13.68 11.54 14.63
CA ASP A 416 -14.79 12.47 14.31
C ASP A 416 -14.20 13.75 13.74
N VAL A 417 -14.11 13.81 12.41
CA VAL A 417 -13.46 14.91 11.69
C VAL A 417 -14.36 16.16 11.69
N LYS A 418 -13.77 17.34 11.94
CA LYS A 418 -14.50 18.61 11.87
C LYS A 418 -14.97 18.84 10.44
N LYS A 419 -16.25 19.15 10.26
CA LYS A 419 -16.81 19.44 8.94
C LYS A 419 -16.24 20.76 8.42
N ASN A 420 -15.83 20.78 7.16
CA ASN A 420 -15.44 22.00 6.46
C ASN A 420 -16.06 22.02 5.06
N ALA A 421 -17.23 22.64 4.93
CA ALA A 421 -18.01 22.60 3.69
C ALA A 421 -17.33 23.31 2.50
N SER A 422 -16.29 24.12 2.73
CA SER A 422 -15.54 24.78 1.65
C SER A 422 -14.50 23.87 0.99
N LEU A 423 -14.22 22.69 1.56
CA LEU A 423 -13.24 21.76 1.01
C LEU A 423 -13.91 20.68 0.16
N PRO A 424 -13.36 20.37 -1.04
CA PRO A 424 -13.98 19.42 -1.97
C PRO A 424 -13.91 17.97 -1.49
N TYR A 425 -12.95 17.65 -0.62
CA TYR A 425 -12.74 16.31 -0.10
C TYR A 425 -12.74 16.34 1.42
N LEU A 426 -13.72 15.67 2.01
CA LEU A 426 -13.81 15.47 3.44
C LEU A 426 -13.43 14.03 3.80
N PRO A 427 -12.52 13.81 4.77
CA PRO A 427 -12.27 12.49 5.30
C PRO A 427 -13.54 11.90 5.92
N LYS A 428 -13.75 10.61 5.73
CA LYS A 428 -14.85 9.87 6.35
C LYS A 428 -14.59 9.59 7.83
N GLY A 429 -13.33 9.49 8.23
CA GLY A 429 -12.92 9.27 9.63
C GLY A 429 -13.28 7.90 10.19
N LYS A 430 -13.66 6.93 9.33
CA LYS A 430 -14.13 5.61 9.78
C LYS A 430 -12.96 4.62 9.86
N LYS A 431 -12.83 3.91 10.99
CA LYS A 431 -11.88 2.81 11.08
C LYS A 431 -12.16 1.71 10.06
N VAL A 432 -11.11 1.01 9.65
CA VAL A 432 -11.22 -0.28 8.97
C VAL A 432 -11.80 -1.31 9.94
N ASN A 433 -12.53 -2.30 9.42
CA ASN A 433 -12.92 -3.46 10.21
C ASN A 433 -11.69 -4.38 10.25
N TRP A 434 -10.82 -4.18 11.23
CA TRP A 434 -9.59 -4.96 11.39
C TRP A 434 -9.89 -6.35 11.95
N GLU A 435 -10.97 -6.47 12.70
CA GLU A 435 -11.40 -7.68 13.40
C GLU A 435 -11.63 -8.84 12.42
N ARG A 436 -12.10 -8.55 11.19
CA ARG A 436 -12.27 -9.58 10.15
C ARG A 436 -10.97 -10.18 9.63
N TYR A 437 -9.83 -9.52 9.82
CA TYR A 437 -8.54 -10.06 9.37
C TYR A 437 -7.94 -11.05 10.36
N GLU A 438 -8.35 -11.04 11.64
CA GLU A 438 -7.83 -11.95 12.67
C GLU A 438 -6.27 -11.93 12.65
N THR A 439 -5.63 -13.10 12.62
CA THR A 439 -4.16 -13.28 12.53
C THR A 439 -3.62 -13.20 11.10
N TYR A 440 -4.41 -12.81 10.11
CA TYR A 440 -4.06 -12.95 8.70
C TYR A 440 -2.75 -12.26 8.31
N PHE A 441 -2.45 -11.12 8.91
CA PHE A 441 -1.21 -10.39 8.67
C PHE A 441 -0.02 -10.94 9.47
N ASP A 442 -0.27 -11.74 10.50
CA ASP A 442 0.76 -12.44 11.28
C ASP A 442 1.26 -13.73 10.60
N ASP A 443 0.39 -14.33 9.77
CA ASP A 443 0.60 -15.58 9.03
C ASP A 443 1.36 -15.38 7.71
N VAL A 444 2.60 -14.85 7.77
CA VAL A 444 3.38 -14.40 6.59
C VAL A 444 4.67 -15.16 6.28
N LEU A 445 5.17 -15.96 7.22
CA LEU A 445 6.36 -16.81 7.07
C LEU A 445 5.99 -18.28 7.18
#